data_AF-A0A4S0V5S2-F1
#
_entry.id   AF-A0A4S0V5S2-F1
#
_cell.length_a   1.000
_cell.length_b   1.000
_cell.length_c   1.000
_cell.angle_alpha   90.00
_cell.angle_beta   90.00
_cell.angle_gamma   90.00
#
_symmetry.space_group_name_H-M   'P 1'
#
loop_
_entity.id
_entity.type
_entity.pdbx_description
1 polymer ?
#
loop_
_entity_poly.entity_id
_entity_poly.type
_entity_poly.pdbx_seq_one_letter_code
_entity_poly.pdbx_strand_id
1 'polypeptide(L)'
;NLSLRQQQREIEGERATNVAAIARAKSAMAEIDMQTLNLNTVRLNEAVEELSKVEAELFDLRQGERSARDVLARTNVVAPVDGIVMDLKVHTAGGVVKPGETMMTVGPLGQQLVVEAMVKPEDVETIAPGQPARVSFPAFARYNLPPL
;
A
#
# COMPACT_ATOMS: atom_id res chain seq x y z
N ASN A 1 -69.10 -18.74 60.76
CA ASN A 1 -68.70 -19.91 59.94
C ASN A 1 -68.98 -19.72 58.45
N LEU A 2 -70.18 -19.27 58.02
CA LEU A 2 -70.48 -19.08 56.59
C LEU A 2 -69.74 -17.89 55.95
N SER A 3 -69.70 -16.73 56.62
CA SER A 3 -68.99 -15.53 56.13
C SER A 3 -67.50 -15.76 55.91
N LEU A 4 -66.83 -16.44 56.84
CA LEU A 4 -65.41 -16.81 56.75
C LEU A 4 -65.12 -17.72 55.54
N ARG A 5 -66.03 -18.66 55.22
CA ARG A 5 -65.88 -19.54 54.05
C ARG A 5 -66.07 -18.79 52.73
N GLN A 6 -66.95 -17.79 52.69
CA GLN A 6 -67.11 -16.91 51.54
C GLN A 6 -65.85 -16.08 51.30
N GLN A 7 -65.35 -15.40 52.35
CA GLN A 7 -64.10 -14.65 52.29
C GLN A 7 -62.91 -15.52 51.85
N GLN A 8 -62.81 -16.75 52.36
CA GLN A 8 -61.73 -17.66 51.96
C GLN A 8 -61.77 -17.98 50.46
N ARG A 9 -62.96 -18.26 49.90
CA ARG A 9 -63.11 -18.54 48.45
C ARG A 9 -62.79 -17.33 47.59
N GLU A 10 -63.17 -16.14 48.05
CA GLU A 10 -62.86 -14.89 47.37
C GLU A 10 -61.35 -14.66 47.29
N ILE A 11 -60.65 -14.81 48.42
CA ILE A 11 -59.18 -14.74 48.49
C ILE A 11 -58.52 -15.81 47.62
N GLU A 12 -59.04 -17.04 47.61
CA GLU A 12 -58.52 -18.11 46.74
C GLU A 12 -58.71 -17.77 45.25
N GLY A 13 -59.84 -17.18 44.88
CA GLY A 13 -60.11 -16.68 43.54
C GLY A 13 -59.16 -15.56 43.12
N GLU A 14 -58.98 -14.55 43.97
CA GLU A 14 -58.02 -13.46 43.76
C GLU A 14 -56.58 -13.97 43.65
N ARG A 15 -56.21 -14.98 44.45
CA ARG A 15 -54.89 -15.60 44.35
C ARG A 15 -54.72 -16.30 43.01
N ALA A 16 -55.73 -17.03 42.54
CA ALA A 16 -55.68 -17.70 41.24
C ALA A 16 -55.55 -16.70 40.07
N THR A 17 -56.29 -15.58 40.11
CA THR A 17 -56.17 -14.53 39.09
C THR A 17 -54.80 -13.86 39.11
N ASN A 18 -54.27 -13.58 40.30
CA ASN A 18 -52.91 -13.03 40.45
C ASN A 18 -51.83 -14.00 39.94
N VAL A 19 -51.95 -15.30 40.23
CA VAL A 19 -51.02 -16.32 39.68
C VAL A 19 -51.07 -16.35 38.16
N ALA A 20 -52.26 -16.31 37.57
CA ALA A 20 -52.42 -16.25 36.11
C ALA A 20 -51.87 -14.94 35.51
N ALA A 21 -51.99 -13.82 36.22
CA ALA A 21 -51.39 -12.54 35.80
C ALA A 21 -49.86 -12.60 35.83
N ILE A 22 -49.26 -13.17 36.89
CA ILE A 22 -47.81 -13.37 37.01
C ILE A 22 -47.31 -14.28 35.88
N ALA A 23 -48.01 -15.38 35.59
CA ALA A 23 -47.64 -16.29 34.53
C ALA A 23 -47.64 -15.59 33.15
N ARG A 24 -48.69 -14.82 32.85
CA ARG A 24 -48.77 -14.00 31.62
C ARG A 24 -47.65 -12.96 31.54
N ALA A 25 -47.37 -12.26 32.63
CA ALA A 25 -46.29 -11.28 32.68
C ALA A 25 -44.92 -11.93 32.43
N LYS A 26 -44.66 -13.12 33.00
CA LYS A 26 -43.42 -13.87 32.75
C LYS A 26 -43.27 -14.29 31.28
N SER A 27 -44.34 -14.75 30.64
CA SER A 27 -44.30 -15.08 29.21
C SER A 27 -44.02 -13.86 28.35
N ALA A 28 -44.64 -12.71 28.67
CA ALA A 28 -44.38 -11.46 27.96
C ALA A 28 -42.92 -10.99 28.14
N MET A 29 -42.36 -11.13 29.34
CA MET A 29 -40.94 -10.83 29.59
C MET A 29 -40.02 -11.72 28.73
N ALA A 30 -40.27 -13.03 28.69
CA ALA A 30 -39.47 -13.95 27.89
C ALA A 30 -39.54 -13.64 26.38
N GLU A 31 -40.71 -13.22 25.89
CA GLU A 31 -40.88 -12.80 24.50
C GLU A 31 -40.07 -11.51 24.19
N ILE A 32 -40.13 -10.52 25.08
CA ILE A 32 -39.35 -9.28 24.95
C ILE A 32 -37.84 -9.55 25.02
N ASP A 33 -37.40 -10.46 25.89
CA ASP A 33 -35.99 -10.86 25.99
C ASP A 33 -35.51 -11.49 24.68
N MET A 34 -36.32 -12.37 24.08
CA MET A 34 -36.02 -12.98 22.78
C MET A 34 -35.99 -11.94 21.65
N GLN A 35 -36.93 -10.98 21.64
CA GLN A 35 -36.92 -9.88 20.67
C GLN A 35 -35.67 -9.01 20.81
N THR A 36 -35.23 -8.74 22.05
CA THR A 36 -34.03 -7.97 22.34
C THR A 36 -32.77 -8.69 21.83
N LEU A 37 -32.65 -10.00 22.08
CA LEU A 37 -31.55 -10.82 21.57
C LEU A 37 -31.50 -10.82 20.04
N ASN A 38 -32.66 -10.97 19.39
CA ASN A 38 -32.74 -10.96 17.93
C ASN A 38 -32.33 -9.59 17.36
N LEU A 39 -32.85 -8.49 17.93
CA LEU A 39 -32.50 -7.14 17.51
C LEU A 39 -31.00 -6.87 17.65
N ASN A 40 -30.39 -7.30 18.75
CA ASN A 40 -28.95 -7.17 18.97
C ASN A 40 -28.15 -7.97 17.93
N THR A 41 -28.62 -9.17 17.58
CA THR A 41 -27.97 -10.02 16.57
C THR A 41 -28.05 -9.39 15.18
N VAL A 42 -29.22 -8.88 14.79
CA VAL A 42 -29.41 -8.18 13.51
C VAL A 42 -28.50 -6.96 13.43
N ARG A 43 -28.48 -6.12 14.47
CA ARG A 43 -27.60 -4.93 14.53
C ARG A 43 -26.13 -5.29 14.44
N LEU A 44 -25.69 -6.36 15.09
CA LEU A 44 -24.31 -6.82 15.01
C LEU A 44 -23.96 -7.23 13.58
N ASN A 45 -24.85 -7.98 12.92
CA ASN A 45 -24.63 -8.41 11.54
C ASN A 45 -24.58 -7.23 10.56
N GLU A 46 -25.49 -6.26 10.71
CA GLU A 46 -25.49 -5.01 9.92
C GLU A 46 -24.17 -4.25 10.09
N ALA A 47 -23.71 -4.09 11.34
CA ALA A 47 -22.45 -3.40 11.63
C ALA A 47 -21.23 -4.12 11.04
N VAL A 48 -21.20 -5.46 11.07
CA VAL A 48 -20.13 -6.27 10.47
C VAL A 48 -20.15 -6.17 8.94
N GLU A 49 -21.33 -6.16 8.33
CA GLU A 49 -21.49 -5.99 6.89
C GLU A 49 -21.03 -4.60 6.44
N GLU A 50 -21.43 -3.55 7.16
CA GLU A 50 -21.00 -2.18 6.90
C GLU A 50 -19.48 -2.02 7.07
N LEU A 51 -18.92 -2.56 8.15
CA LEU A 51 -17.47 -2.57 8.37
C LEU A 51 -16.74 -3.23 7.20
N SER A 52 -17.20 -4.41 6.76
CA SER A 52 -16.58 -5.14 5.65
C SER A 52 -16.62 -4.34 4.34
N LYS A 53 -17.72 -3.62 4.07
CA LYS A 53 -17.84 -2.74 2.89
C LYS A 53 -16.86 -1.57 2.96
N VAL A 54 -16.78 -0.90 4.10
CA VAL A 54 -15.88 0.24 4.31
C VAL A 54 -14.41 -0.20 4.23
N GLU A 55 -14.07 -1.37 4.77
CA GLU A 55 -12.70 -1.91 4.67
C GLU A 55 -12.31 -2.23 3.23
N ALA A 56 -13.22 -2.77 2.42
CA ALA A 56 -12.99 -3.02 0.99
C ALA A 56 -12.78 -1.70 0.23
N GLU A 57 -13.65 -0.71 0.45
CA GLU A 57 -13.52 0.62 -0.18
C GLU A 57 -12.20 1.30 0.22
N LEU A 58 -11.82 1.22 1.50
CA LEU A 58 -10.56 1.75 2.01
C LEU A 58 -9.35 1.06 1.36
N PHE A 59 -9.41 -0.25 1.13
CA PHE A 59 -8.36 -0.98 0.44
C PHE A 59 -8.16 -0.47 -1.00
N ASP A 60 -9.26 -0.30 -1.74
CA ASP A 60 -9.24 0.19 -3.12
C ASP A 60 -8.73 1.64 -3.19
N LEU A 61 -9.20 2.51 -2.29
CA LEU A 61 -8.74 3.89 -2.16
C LEU A 61 -7.23 3.96 -1.89
N ARG A 62 -6.71 3.12 -0.99
CA ARG A 62 -5.25 3.06 -0.71
C ARG A 62 -4.46 2.57 -1.91
N GLN A 63 -4.99 1.64 -2.70
CA GLN A 63 -4.34 1.21 -3.93
C GLN A 63 -4.30 2.33 -4.98
N GLY A 64 -5.42 3.05 -5.15
CA GLY A 64 -5.49 4.24 -6.00
C GLY A 64 -4.50 5.33 -5.56
N GLU A 65 -4.42 5.60 -4.26
CA GLU A 65 -3.48 6.55 -3.69
C GLU A 65 -2.02 6.16 -3.95
N ARG A 66 -1.64 4.89 -3.74
CA ARG A 66 -0.29 4.41 -4.05
C ARG A 66 0.07 4.61 -5.52
N SER A 67 -0.85 4.27 -6.43
CA SER A 67 -0.66 4.47 -7.87
C SER A 67 -0.49 5.95 -8.22
N ALA A 68 -1.35 6.82 -7.69
CA ALA A 68 -1.26 8.25 -7.90
C ALA A 68 0.05 8.86 -7.36
N ARG A 69 0.52 8.40 -6.19
CA ARG A 69 1.81 8.81 -5.62
C ARG A 69 2.99 8.37 -6.47
N ASP A 70 2.95 7.16 -7.04
CA ASP A 70 3.99 6.67 -7.95
C ASP A 70 4.05 7.52 -9.24
N VAL A 71 2.89 7.86 -9.82
CA VAL A 71 2.82 8.79 -10.96
C VAL A 71 3.38 10.16 -10.60
N LEU A 72 3.01 10.69 -9.43
CA LEU A 72 3.51 11.98 -8.95
C LEU A 72 5.04 11.94 -8.75
N ALA A 73 5.57 10.87 -8.15
CA ALA A 73 7.01 10.70 -7.93
C ALA A 73 7.80 10.69 -9.25
N ARG A 74 7.24 10.08 -10.31
CA ARG A 74 7.86 10.03 -11.65
C ARG A 74 7.86 11.36 -12.38
N THR A 75 7.10 12.36 -11.91
CA THR A 75 7.16 13.71 -12.48
C THR A 75 8.45 14.44 -12.09
N ASN A 76 9.06 14.07 -10.96
CA ASN A 76 10.36 14.56 -10.55
C ASN A 76 11.44 13.54 -10.95
N VAL A 77 12.14 13.79 -12.05
CA VAL A 77 13.20 12.91 -12.55
C VAL A 77 14.50 13.21 -11.81
N VAL A 78 14.96 12.24 -11.01
CA VAL A 78 16.22 12.32 -10.26
C VAL A 78 17.27 11.37 -10.87
N ALA A 79 18.55 11.73 -10.73
CA ALA A 79 19.63 10.84 -11.14
C ALA A 79 19.72 9.62 -10.20
N PRO A 80 19.88 8.39 -10.72
CA PRO A 80 19.97 7.19 -9.90
C PRO A 80 21.34 7.02 -9.22
N VAL A 81 22.36 7.74 -9.71
CA VAL A 81 23.74 7.70 -9.22
C VAL A 81 24.33 9.10 -9.21
N ASP A 82 25.27 9.33 -8.31
CA ASP A 82 26.09 10.53 -8.32
C ASP A 82 26.97 10.56 -9.58
N GLY A 83 26.95 11.68 -10.30
CA GLY A 83 27.57 11.75 -11.61
C GLY A 83 27.58 13.15 -12.20
N ILE A 84 28.21 13.26 -13.37
CA ILE A 84 28.24 14.48 -14.17
C ILE A 84 27.28 14.30 -15.34
N VAL A 85 26.43 15.29 -15.61
CA VAL A 85 25.57 15.31 -16.78
C VAL A 85 26.44 15.56 -18.02
N MET A 86 26.51 14.58 -18.93
CA MET A 86 27.36 14.63 -20.13
C MET A 86 26.61 15.11 -21.37
N ASP A 87 25.35 14.73 -21.51
CA ASP A 87 24.50 15.08 -22.66
C ASP A 87 23.10 15.39 -22.16
N LEU A 88 22.59 16.59 -22.45
CA LEU A 88 21.24 17.03 -22.08
C LEU A 88 20.45 17.19 -23.38
N LYS A 89 19.40 16.39 -23.58
CA LYS A 89 18.62 16.38 -24.83
C LYS A 89 17.38 17.28 -24.77
N VAL A 90 16.91 17.60 -23.56
CA VAL A 90 15.74 18.45 -23.35
C VAL A 90 16.21 19.82 -22.87
N HIS A 91 16.00 20.85 -23.69
CA HIS A 91 16.45 22.22 -23.41
C HIS A 91 15.32 23.21 -23.15
N THR A 92 14.05 22.82 -23.36
CA THR A 92 12.90 23.72 -23.34
C THR A 92 12.01 23.50 -22.13
N ALA A 93 11.78 24.56 -21.35
CA ALA A 93 10.78 24.56 -20.29
C ALA A 93 9.37 24.40 -20.90
N GLY A 94 8.57 23.47 -20.38
CA GLY A 94 7.26 23.12 -20.94
C GLY A 94 7.31 22.19 -22.17
N GLY A 95 8.49 21.68 -22.54
CA GLY A 95 8.61 20.62 -23.52
C GLY A 95 7.95 19.31 -23.04
N VAL A 96 7.30 18.59 -23.95
CA VAL A 96 6.67 17.30 -23.65
C VAL A 96 7.68 16.18 -23.91
N VAL A 97 7.91 15.33 -22.91
CA VAL A 97 8.80 14.16 -23.01
C VAL A 97 7.97 12.89 -23.01
N LYS A 98 8.24 11.97 -23.95
CA LYS A 98 7.52 10.70 -24.04
C LYS A 98 8.06 9.67 -23.04
N PRO A 99 7.25 8.68 -22.63
CA PRO A 99 7.73 7.56 -21.83
C PRO A 99 8.93 6.86 -22.49
N GLY A 100 10.01 6.66 -21.73
CA GLY A 100 11.24 6.00 -22.21
C GLY A 100 12.17 6.89 -23.03
N GLU A 101 11.81 8.15 -23.28
CA GLU A 101 12.67 9.08 -23.98
C GLU A 101 13.83 9.53 -23.09
N THR A 102 15.05 9.48 -23.63
CA THR A 102 16.26 9.89 -22.89
C THR A 102 16.30 11.40 -22.75
N MET A 103 16.19 11.90 -21.52
CA MET A 103 16.30 13.34 -21.22
C MET A 103 17.75 13.81 -21.08
N MET A 104 18.58 12.99 -20.43
CA MET A 104 19.99 13.27 -20.20
C MET A 104 20.80 11.99 -19.98
N THR A 105 22.11 12.09 -20.18
CA THR A 105 23.08 11.02 -19.87
C THR A 105 23.94 11.45 -18.69
N VAL A 106 23.99 10.64 -17.64
CA VAL A 106 24.81 10.87 -16.45
C VAL A 106 26.00 9.92 -16.45
N GLY A 107 27.21 10.48 -16.47
CA GLY A 107 28.47 9.76 -16.28
C GLY A 107 28.77 9.58 -14.78
N PRO A 108 28.84 8.36 -14.24
CA PRO A 108 29.04 8.13 -12.81
C PRO A 108 30.41 8.66 -12.32
N LEU A 109 30.44 9.22 -11.12
CA LEU A 109 31.70 9.60 -10.46
C LEU A 109 32.35 8.37 -9.80
N GLY A 110 33.67 8.19 -9.97
CA GLY A 110 34.44 7.18 -9.24
C GLY A 110 34.44 5.76 -9.82
N GLN A 111 33.93 5.55 -11.05
CA GLN A 111 34.13 4.26 -11.72
C GLN A 111 35.56 4.08 -12.21
N GLN A 112 36.03 2.83 -12.17
CA GLN A 112 37.33 2.46 -12.73
C GLN A 112 37.27 2.70 -14.25
N LEU A 113 38.16 3.55 -14.74
CA LEU A 113 38.26 3.83 -16.17
C LEU A 113 38.74 2.56 -16.88
N VAL A 114 37.89 2.02 -17.75
CA VAL A 114 38.23 0.88 -18.60
C VAL A 114 38.54 1.43 -19.99
N VAL A 115 39.71 1.07 -20.53
CA VAL A 115 40.09 1.38 -21.90
C VAL A 115 39.90 0.11 -22.72
N GLU A 116 39.00 0.16 -23.71
CA GLU A 116 38.85 -0.90 -24.69
C GLU A 116 39.67 -0.56 -25.94
N ALA A 117 40.57 -1.45 -26.31
CA ALA A 117 41.40 -1.32 -27.50
C ALA A 117 41.13 -2.49 -28.44
N MET A 118 40.88 -2.19 -29.70
CA MET A 118 40.77 -3.22 -30.74
C MET A 118 42.16 -3.58 -31.23
N VAL A 119 42.46 -4.87 -31.21
CA VAL A 119 43.74 -5.43 -31.63
C VAL A 119 43.55 -6.09 -32.99
N LYS A 120 44.52 -5.93 -33.90
CA LYS A 120 44.47 -6.64 -35.18
C LYS A 120 44.71 -8.13 -34.95
N PRO A 121 44.03 -9.03 -35.67
CA PRO A 121 44.23 -10.47 -35.49
C PRO A 121 45.69 -10.93 -35.62
N GLU A 122 46.48 -10.23 -36.44
CA GLU A 122 47.92 -10.49 -36.65
C GLU A 122 48.76 -10.29 -35.37
N ASP A 123 48.32 -9.43 -34.46
CA ASP A 123 49.06 -9.08 -33.24
C ASP A 123 48.65 -9.95 -32.03
N VAL A 124 47.70 -10.89 -32.20
CA VAL A 124 47.11 -11.68 -31.11
C VAL A 124 48.15 -12.54 -30.37
N GLU A 125 49.19 -13.00 -31.06
CA GLU A 125 50.25 -13.83 -30.46
C GLU A 125 51.15 -13.04 -29.50
N THR A 126 51.14 -11.70 -29.59
CA THR A 126 52.00 -10.83 -28.77
C THR A 126 51.33 -10.31 -27.50
N ILE A 127 50.02 -10.52 -27.35
CA ILE A 127 49.21 -9.95 -26.28
C ILE A 127 48.73 -11.03 -25.31
N ALA A 128 48.92 -10.78 -24.01
CA ALA A 128 48.51 -11.69 -22.95
C ALA A 128 47.95 -10.93 -21.73
N PRO A 129 47.01 -11.52 -20.97
CA PRO A 129 46.51 -10.94 -19.73
C PRO A 129 47.64 -10.61 -18.74
N GLY A 130 47.57 -9.44 -18.10
CA GLY A 130 48.54 -8.99 -17.09
C GLY A 130 49.77 -8.26 -17.64
N GLN A 131 49.90 -8.11 -18.96
CA GLN A 131 50.95 -7.29 -19.55
C GLN A 131 50.75 -5.80 -19.20
N PRO A 132 51.83 -5.05 -18.86
CA PRO A 132 51.73 -3.63 -18.62
C PRO A 132 51.40 -2.91 -19.94
N ALA A 133 50.32 -2.13 -19.93
CA ALA A 133 49.93 -1.28 -21.04
C ALA A 133 50.24 0.18 -20.69
N ARG A 134 50.51 1.00 -21.71
CA ARG A 134 50.58 2.46 -21.58
C ARG A 134 49.62 3.07 -22.55
N VAL A 135 48.67 3.85 -22.05
CA VAL A 135 47.68 4.54 -22.88
C VAL A 135 48.07 6.02 -23.00
N SER A 136 48.13 6.52 -24.23
CA SER A 136 48.36 7.94 -24.53
C SER A 136 47.14 8.50 -25.26
N PHE A 137 46.71 9.71 -24.89
CA PHE A 137 45.57 10.41 -25.49
C PHE A 137 46.05 11.66 -26.25
N PRO A 138 46.38 11.55 -27.56
CA PRO A 138 46.94 12.67 -28.32
C PRO A 138 46.01 13.89 -28.40
N ALA A 139 44.69 13.63 -28.41
CA ALA A 139 43.66 14.66 -28.52
C ALA A 139 43.56 15.59 -27.28
N PHE A 140 44.13 15.18 -26.15
CA PHE A 140 44.09 15.94 -24.90
C PHE A 140 45.43 16.59 -24.54
N ALA A 141 46.39 16.73 -25.47
CA ALA A 141 47.72 17.29 -25.18
C ALA A 141 47.72 18.69 -24.51
N ARG A 142 46.62 19.46 -24.59
CA ARG A 142 46.45 20.74 -23.89
C ARG A 142 46.13 20.60 -22.39
N TYR A 143 45.57 19.47 -21.98
CA TYR A 143 45.37 19.11 -20.57
C TYR A 143 46.49 18.14 -20.23
N ASN A 144 47.47 18.59 -19.44
CA ASN A 144 48.67 17.82 -19.10
C ASN A 144 48.31 16.60 -18.23
N LEU A 145 47.71 15.58 -18.85
CA LEU A 145 47.22 14.36 -18.22
C LEU A 145 48.38 13.35 -18.20
N PRO A 146 48.79 12.85 -17.03
CA PRO A 146 49.80 11.81 -16.95
C PRO A 146 49.33 10.54 -17.70
N PRO A 147 50.26 9.77 -18.29
CA PRO A 147 49.90 8.53 -18.98
C PRO A 147 49.27 7.55 -17.98
N LEU A 148 48.21 6.87 -18.44
CA LEU A 148 47.54 5.78 -17.70
C LEU A 148 48.20 4.44 -18.00
#